data_AF-A0A819TVU3-F1
#
_entry.id   AF-A0A819TVU3-F1
#
_cell.length_a   1.000
_cell.length_b   1.000
_cell.length_c   1.000
_cell.angle_alpha   90.00
_cell.angle_beta   90.00
_cell.angle_gamma   90.00
#
_symmetry.space_group_name_H-M   'P 1'
#
loop_
_entity.id
_entity.type
_entity.pdbx_description
1 polymer ?
#
loop_
_entity_poly.entity_id
_entity_poly.type
_entity_poly.pdbx_seq_one_letter_code
_entity_poly.pdbx_strand_id
1 'polypeptide(L)'
;RYQQKYHLDYYNIANHLLPVRWMSIESLLSGIYSEKSDVWSFGVLLWEMFSYGTQPYYGYTNPEVIEMIRDRILLACPLNCSKKIYALMCSCWEDNSEQRPTFIELMQRLTQLQDKTTLLPIDDELIPLKRLESFREKYRTSILSTNE
;
A
#
# COMPACT_ATOMS: atom_id res chain seq x y z
N ARG A 1 6.25 18.64 8.75
CA ARG A 1 5.63 18.05 9.96
C ARG A 1 5.23 16.57 9.80
N TYR A 2 4.80 16.09 8.63
CA TYR A 2 4.56 14.64 8.40
C TYR A 2 5.87 13.83 8.26
N GLN A 3 6.90 14.41 7.65
CA GLN A 3 8.21 13.76 7.49
C GLN A 3 8.85 13.32 8.83
N GLN A 4 8.60 14.03 9.92
CA GLN A 4 9.13 13.66 11.25
C GLN A 4 8.48 12.41 11.84
N LYS A 5 7.22 12.11 11.49
CA LYS A 5 6.49 10.96 12.06
C LYS A 5 6.85 9.64 11.38
N TYR A 6 7.12 9.68 10.07
CA TYR A 6 7.40 8.48 9.27
C TYR A 6 8.89 8.28 9.00
N HIS A 7 9.78 9.15 9.48
CA HIS A 7 11.23 9.02 9.22
C HIS A 7 11.79 7.63 9.60
N LEU A 8 11.20 6.95 10.59
CA LEU A 8 11.58 5.60 11.00
C LEU A 8 11.20 4.51 9.99
N ASP A 9 10.21 4.78 9.12
CA ASP A 9 9.76 3.85 8.08
C ASP A 9 10.60 3.95 6.80
N TYR A 10 11.45 4.98 6.68
CA TYR A 10 12.37 5.15 5.57
C TYR A 10 13.78 4.65 5.91
N TYR A 11 14.32 3.76 5.08
CA TYR A 11 15.67 3.25 5.19
C TYR A 11 16.64 4.15 4.42
N ASN A 12 17.79 4.47 5.01
CA ASN A 12 18.83 5.23 4.32
C ASN A 12 19.70 4.30 3.48
N ILE A 13 19.55 4.38 2.15
CA ILE A 13 20.46 3.75 1.19
C ILE A 13 21.15 4.87 0.43
N ALA A 14 22.49 4.92 0.53
CA ALA A 14 23.32 5.89 -0.20
C ALA A 14 22.82 7.35 -0.09
N ASN A 15 22.42 7.79 1.13
CA ASN A 15 21.85 9.11 1.44
C ASN A 15 20.44 9.38 0.90
N HIS A 16 19.73 8.36 0.42
CA HIS A 16 18.32 8.45 0.07
C HIS A 16 17.45 7.69 1.09
N LEU A 17 16.41 8.36 1.58
CA LEU A 17 15.39 7.77 2.46
C LEU A 17 14.35 7.05 1.59
N LEU A 18 14.31 5.72 1.66
CA LEU A 18 13.46 4.87 0.82
C LEU A 18 12.47 4.02 1.65
N PRO A 19 11.20 3.89 1.21
CA PRO A 19 10.17 3.13 1.91
C PRO A 19 10.29 1.62 1.59
N VAL A 20 11.39 1.00 1.99
CA VAL A 20 11.79 -0.38 1.62
C VAL A 20 10.66 -1.41 1.69
N ARG A 21 9.79 -1.34 2.70
CA ARG A 21 8.72 -2.33 2.93
C ARG A 21 7.59 -2.27 1.92
N TRP A 22 7.48 -1.18 1.17
CA TRP A 22 6.50 -0.99 0.10
C TRP A 22 7.09 -1.20 -1.29
N MET A 23 8.42 -1.25 -1.40
CA MET A 23 9.09 -1.30 -2.70
C MET A 23 9.00 -2.68 -3.35
N SER A 24 8.86 -2.67 -4.67
CA SER A 24 8.97 -3.87 -5.50
C SER A 24 10.40 -4.42 -5.53
N ILE A 25 10.57 -5.70 -5.88
CA ILE A 25 11.90 -6.32 -5.94
C ILE A 25 12.81 -5.63 -6.96
N GLU A 26 12.30 -5.22 -8.12
CA GLU A 26 13.08 -4.49 -9.13
C GLU A 26 13.46 -3.08 -8.67
N SER A 27 12.63 -2.43 -7.85
CA SER A 27 12.97 -1.15 -7.22
C SER A 27 14.06 -1.33 -6.15
N LEU A 28 14.00 -2.41 -5.37
CA LEU A 28 14.97 -2.71 -4.31
C LEU A 28 16.34 -3.10 -4.87
N LEU A 29 16.39 -3.90 -5.94
CA LEU A 29 17.65 -4.43 -6.47
C LEU A 29 18.28 -3.53 -7.54
N SER A 30 17.45 -2.92 -8.39
CA SER A 30 17.90 -2.25 -9.61
C SER A 30 17.49 -0.77 -9.67
N GLY A 31 16.77 -0.26 -8.67
CA GLY A 31 16.29 1.12 -8.66
C GLY A 31 15.32 1.43 -9.80
N ILE A 32 14.60 0.41 -10.30
CA ILE A 32 13.61 0.58 -11.38
C ILE A 32 12.28 1.02 -10.77
N TYR A 33 11.74 2.11 -11.28
CA TYR A 33 10.45 2.68 -10.86
C TYR A 33 9.54 2.81 -12.08
N SER A 34 8.33 2.25 -11.99
CA SER A 34 7.33 2.22 -13.04
C SER A 34 5.92 2.13 -12.46
N GLU A 35 4.90 2.23 -13.32
CA GLU A 35 3.52 1.95 -12.90
C GLU A 35 3.40 0.55 -12.25
N LYS A 36 4.16 -0.44 -12.73
CA LYS A 36 4.13 -1.80 -12.19
C LYS A 36 4.78 -1.91 -10.81
N SER A 37 5.78 -1.10 -10.48
CA SER A 37 6.31 -1.01 -9.11
C SER A 37 5.34 -0.28 -8.17
N ASP A 38 4.56 0.66 -8.69
CA ASP A 38 3.49 1.31 -7.93
C ASP A 38 2.34 0.35 -7.65
N VAL A 39 2.01 -0.55 -8.59
CA VAL A 39 1.04 -1.65 -8.36
C VAL A 39 1.47 -2.55 -7.21
N TRP A 40 2.75 -2.91 -7.13
CA TRP A 40 3.29 -3.66 -5.98
C TRP A 40 3.05 -2.91 -4.67
N SER A 41 3.43 -1.64 -4.64
CA SER A 41 3.27 -0.75 -3.48
C SER A 41 1.80 -0.63 -3.08
N PHE A 42 0.89 -0.60 -4.05
CA PHE A 42 -0.55 -0.61 -3.83
C PHE A 42 -1.03 -1.94 -3.22
N GLY A 43 -0.45 -3.08 -3.59
CA GLY A 43 -0.72 -4.36 -2.92
C GLY A 43 -0.35 -4.32 -1.43
N VAL A 44 0.82 -3.74 -1.10
CA VAL A 44 1.24 -3.53 0.30
C VAL A 44 0.28 -2.57 1.03
N LEU A 45 -0.13 -1.49 0.37
CA LEU A 45 -1.12 -0.55 0.92
C LEU A 45 -2.48 -1.22 1.21
N LEU A 46 -2.96 -2.07 0.31
CA LEU A 46 -4.17 -2.88 0.56
C LEU A 46 -3.97 -3.78 1.78
N TRP A 47 -2.81 -4.42 1.91
CA TRP A 47 -2.48 -5.22 3.09
C TRP A 47 -2.52 -4.40 4.38
N GLU A 48 -1.99 -3.19 4.39
CA GLU A 48 -2.08 -2.28 5.54
C GLU A 48 -3.52 -1.92 5.90
N MET A 49 -4.36 -1.61 4.90
CA MET A 49 -5.77 -1.30 5.14
C MET A 49 -6.49 -2.47 5.83
N PHE A 50 -6.29 -3.70 5.34
CA PHE A 50 -6.94 -4.89 5.89
C PHE A 50 -6.29 -5.44 7.17
N SER A 51 -5.07 -4.99 7.50
CA SER A 51 -4.42 -5.27 8.79
C SER A 51 -4.59 -4.12 9.80
N TYR A 52 -5.50 -3.18 9.53
CA TYR A 52 -5.82 -2.03 10.39
C TYR A 52 -4.59 -1.15 10.69
N GLY A 53 -3.71 -0.97 9.70
CA GLY A 53 -2.51 -0.12 9.81
C GLY A 53 -1.34 -0.79 10.51
N THR A 54 -1.29 -2.13 10.56
CA THR A 54 -0.10 -2.84 11.02
C THR A 54 1.07 -2.54 10.08
N GLN A 55 2.28 -2.38 10.64
CA GLN A 55 3.47 -2.18 9.82
C GLN A 55 3.74 -3.45 8.98
N PRO A 56 3.96 -3.33 7.66
CA PRO A 56 4.33 -4.47 6.83
C PRO A 56 5.63 -5.11 7.34
N TYR A 57 5.66 -6.45 7.42
CA TYR A 57 6.80 -7.21 7.98
C TYR A 57 7.19 -6.75 9.40
N TYR A 58 6.19 -6.48 10.24
CA TYR A 58 6.43 -6.11 11.64
C TYR A 58 7.35 -7.12 12.34
N GLY A 59 8.31 -6.60 13.12
CA GLY A 59 9.29 -7.41 13.85
C GLY A 59 10.60 -7.70 13.10
N TYR A 60 10.66 -7.41 11.79
CA TYR A 60 11.89 -7.54 10.99
C TYR A 60 12.54 -6.19 10.74
N THR A 61 13.85 -6.16 10.55
CA THR A 61 14.63 -4.99 10.14
C THR A 61 14.56 -4.78 8.62
N ASN A 62 14.90 -3.59 8.13
CA ASN A 62 14.83 -3.31 6.69
C ASN A 62 15.75 -4.22 5.83
N PRO A 63 16.99 -4.54 6.23
CA PRO A 63 17.80 -5.54 5.53
C PRO A 63 17.16 -6.93 5.49
N GLU A 64 16.58 -7.40 6.60
CA GLU A 64 15.88 -8.69 6.64
C GLU A 64 14.67 -8.70 5.70
N VAL A 65 13.91 -7.60 5.65
CA VAL A 65 12.78 -7.47 4.72
C VAL A 65 13.23 -7.54 3.26
N ILE A 66 14.37 -6.93 2.91
CA ILE A 66 14.92 -7.01 1.55
C ILE A 66 15.23 -8.46 1.17
N GLU A 67 15.87 -9.22 2.08
CA GLU A 67 16.16 -10.63 1.86
C GLU A 67 14.88 -11.47 1.78
N MET A 68 13.90 -11.22 2.66
CA MET A 68 12.60 -11.89 2.60
C MET A 68 11.89 -11.67 1.26
N ILE A 69 11.85 -10.43 0.75
CA ILE A 69 11.23 -10.12 -0.55
C ILE A 69 11.99 -10.83 -1.68
N ARG A 70 13.33 -10.85 -1.63
CA ARG A 70 14.17 -11.59 -2.59
C ARG A 70 13.87 -13.09 -2.60
N ASP A 71 13.66 -13.68 -1.42
CA ASP A 71 13.31 -15.10 -1.25
C ASP A 71 11.82 -15.40 -1.44
N ARG A 72 11.03 -14.42 -1.91
CA ARG A 72 9.58 -14.50 -2.15
C ARG A 72 8.77 -14.85 -0.88
N ILE A 73 9.31 -14.48 0.28
CA ILE A 73 8.60 -14.51 1.57
C ILE A 73 7.80 -13.20 1.70
N LEU A 74 6.57 -13.23 1.20
CA LEU A 74 5.67 -12.07 1.16
C LEU A 74 4.73 -12.00 2.37
N LEU A 75 3.97 -10.90 2.45
CA LEU A 75 3.00 -10.66 3.52
C LEU A 75 1.88 -11.72 3.54
N ALA A 76 1.65 -12.29 4.72
CA ALA A 76 0.57 -13.26 4.94
C ALA A 76 -0.83 -12.60 4.87
N CYS A 77 -1.88 -13.36 4.62
CA CYS A 77 -3.25 -12.85 4.61
C CYS A 77 -3.61 -12.20 5.97
N PRO A 78 -4.08 -10.94 6.01
CA PRO A 78 -4.52 -10.31 7.26
C PRO A 78 -5.69 -11.06 7.90
N LEU A 79 -5.79 -10.96 9.23
CA LEU A 79 -6.93 -11.50 9.97
C LEU A 79 -8.22 -10.82 9.51
N ASN A 80 -9.26 -11.60 9.22
CA ASN A 80 -10.55 -11.14 8.68
C ASN A 80 -10.52 -10.59 7.24
N CYS A 81 -9.40 -10.73 6.51
CA CYS A 81 -9.37 -10.42 5.08
C CYS A 81 -10.01 -11.54 4.26
N SER A 82 -10.89 -11.18 3.31
CA SER A 82 -11.49 -12.16 2.42
C SER A 82 -10.44 -12.74 1.46
N LYS A 83 -10.55 -14.04 1.15
CA LYS A 83 -9.63 -14.71 0.21
C LYS A 83 -9.56 -14.01 -1.16
N LYS A 84 -10.66 -13.37 -1.59
CA LYS A 84 -10.72 -12.65 -2.88
C LYS A 84 -9.88 -11.38 -2.87
N ILE A 85 -9.94 -10.62 -1.77
CA ILE A 85 -9.11 -9.42 -1.60
C ILE A 85 -7.65 -9.83 -1.47
N TYR A 86 -7.34 -10.87 -0.68
CA TYR A 86 -5.96 -11.34 -0.56
C TYR A 86 -5.40 -11.83 -1.90
N ALA A 87 -6.18 -12.56 -2.69
CA ALA A 87 -5.77 -12.95 -4.05
C ALA A 87 -5.49 -11.74 -4.95
N LEU A 88 -6.24 -10.64 -4.80
CA LEU A 88 -5.96 -9.39 -5.49
C LEU A 88 -4.61 -8.80 -5.05
N MET A 89 -4.32 -8.77 -3.73
CA MET A 89 -3.02 -8.34 -3.21
C MET A 89 -1.88 -9.19 -3.77
N CYS A 90 -2.02 -10.52 -3.76
CA CYS A 90 -1.02 -11.43 -4.33
C CYS A 90 -0.75 -11.15 -5.81
N SER A 91 -1.78 -10.83 -6.60
CA SER A 91 -1.59 -10.48 -8.02
C SER A 91 -0.79 -9.19 -8.23
N CYS A 92 -0.75 -8.28 -7.23
CA CYS A 92 0.13 -7.12 -7.26
C CYS A 92 1.60 -7.48 -6.99
N TRP A 93 1.87 -8.65 -6.40
CA TRP A 93 3.20 -9.09 -5.97
C TRP A 93 3.81 -10.17 -6.88
N GLU A 94 3.34 -10.25 -8.13
CA GLU A 94 3.97 -11.11 -9.14
C GLU A 94 5.42 -10.69 -9.39
N ASP A 95 6.31 -11.68 -9.59
CA ASP A 95 7.74 -11.43 -9.79
C ASP A 95 7.95 -10.62 -11.06
N ASN A 96 7.32 -11.12 -12.13
CA ASN A 96 7.31 -10.47 -13.42
C ASN A 96 6.36 -9.28 -13.37
N SER A 97 6.90 -8.07 -13.52
CA SER A 97 6.14 -6.81 -13.54
C SER A 97 5.00 -6.81 -14.55
N GLU A 98 5.18 -7.49 -15.69
CA GLU A 98 4.17 -7.55 -16.75
C GLU A 98 2.96 -8.42 -16.40
N GLN A 99 3.11 -9.33 -15.43
CA GLN A 99 2.00 -10.17 -14.93
C GLN A 99 1.16 -9.45 -13.87
N ARG A 100 1.67 -8.36 -13.30
CA ARG A 100 0.91 -7.54 -12.36
C ARG A 100 -0.23 -6.84 -13.10
N PRO A 101 -1.43 -6.73 -12.51
CA PRO A 101 -2.54 -6.01 -13.13
C PRO A 101 -2.22 -4.52 -13.29
N THR A 102 -2.91 -3.87 -14.21
CA THR A 102 -2.96 -2.39 -14.30
C THR A 102 -3.87 -1.82 -13.21
N PHE A 103 -3.74 -0.52 -12.92
CA PHE A 103 -4.67 0.13 -12.00
C PHE A 103 -6.13 0.09 -12.48
N ILE A 104 -6.36 0.09 -13.80
CA ILE A 104 -7.70 -0.04 -14.39
C ILE A 104 -8.31 -1.40 -14.01
N GLU A 105 -7.55 -2.49 -14.17
CA GLU A 105 -8.01 -3.83 -13.82
C GLU A 105 -8.21 -3.98 -12.30
N LEU A 106 -7.32 -3.40 -11.49
CA LEU A 106 -7.45 -3.38 -10.03
C LEU A 106 -8.75 -2.69 -9.59
N MET A 107 -9.03 -1.51 -10.15
CA MET A 107 -10.26 -0.78 -9.87
C MET A 107 -11.50 -1.60 -10.24
N GLN A 108 -11.54 -2.19 -11.44
CA GLN A 108 -12.66 -3.02 -11.87
C GLN A 108 -12.88 -4.23 -10.95
N ARG A 109 -11.81 -4.92 -10.56
CA ARG A 109 -11.87 -6.06 -9.65
C ARG A 109 -12.37 -5.63 -8.26
N LEU A 110 -11.91 -4.50 -7.74
CA LEU A 110 -12.36 -3.96 -6.46
C LEU A 110 -13.85 -3.61 -6.47
N THR A 111 -14.34 -2.94 -7.53
CA THR A 111 -15.76 -2.61 -7.68
C THR A 111 -16.64 -3.87 -7.69
N GLN A 112 -16.23 -4.91 -8.41
CA GLN A 112 -16.96 -6.19 -8.45
C GLN A 112 -17.02 -6.91 -7.09
N LEU A 113 -16.05 -6.65 -6.21
CA LEU A 113 -16.02 -7.20 -4.85
C LEU A 113 -16.90 -6.40 -3.88
N GLN A 114 -17.13 -5.11 -4.14
CA GLN A 114 -18.06 -4.27 -3.36
C GLN A 114 -19.50 -4.73 -3.54
N ASP A 115 -19.94 -5.03 -4.76
CA ASP A 115 -21.34 -5.39 -5.05
C ASP A 115 -21.80 -6.70 -4.39
N LYS A 116 -20.87 -7.57 -3.96
CA LYS A 116 -21.16 -8.88 -3.36
C LYS A 116 -20.99 -8.91 -1.84
N THR A 117 -20.40 -7.88 -1.27
CA THR A 117 -20.40 -7.67 0.17
C THR A 117 -21.59 -6.78 0.41
N THR A 118 -22.76 -7.36 0.72
CA THR A 118 -23.89 -6.59 1.24
C THR A 118 -23.33 -5.74 2.36
N LEU A 119 -23.13 -4.45 2.08
CA LEU A 119 -22.80 -3.48 3.08
C LEU A 119 -23.94 -3.64 4.08
N LEU A 120 -23.64 -4.20 5.27
CA LEU A 120 -24.36 -3.75 6.44
C LEU A 120 -24.37 -2.23 6.28
N PRO A 121 -25.55 -1.59 6.30
CA PRO A 121 -25.65 -0.15 6.09
C PRO A 121 -24.50 0.47 6.85
N ILE A 122 -23.61 1.15 6.13
CA ILE A 122 -22.72 2.07 6.81
C ILE A 122 -23.73 3.02 7.42
N ASP A 123 -24.04 2.84 8.71
CA ASP A 123 -24.75 3.85 9.45
C ASP A 123 -23.90 5.10 9.20
N ASP A 124 -24.45 6.05 8.44
CA ASP A 124 -23.80 7.30 8.05
C ASP A 124 -23.32 8.08 9.30
N GLU A 125 -23.71 7.65 10.50
CA GLU A 125 -23.20 8.13 11.78
C GLU A 125 -21.80 7.61 12.17
N LEU A 126 -21.32 6.46 11.66
CA LEU A 126 -20.09 5.82 12.17
C LEU A 126 -18.83 6.10 11.34
N ILE A 127 -18.95 6.65 10.13
CA ILE A 127 -17.84 7.32 9.47
C ILE A 127 -18.04 8.81 9.72
N PRO A 128 -17.22 9.47 10.55
CA PRO A 128 -17.26 10.92 10.60
C PRO A 128 -16.81 11.42 9.23
N LEU A 129 -17.75 11.65 8.31
CA LEU A 129 -17.50 12.30 7.01
C LEU A 129 -16.77 13.63 7.24
N LYS A 130 -17.00 14.28 8.37
CA LYS A 130 -16.23 15.42 8.87
C LYS A 130 -14.72 15.16 8.97
N ARG A 131 -14.28 13.96 9.35
CA ARG A 131 -12.85 13.62 9.45
C ARG A 131 -12.24 13.44 8.05
N LEU A 132 -12.94 12.77 7.13
CA LEU A 132 -12.47 12.61 5.75
C LEU A 132 -12.50 13.93 4.97
N GLU A 133 -13.52 14.76 5.13
CA GLU A 133 -13.59 16.10 4.55
C GLU A 133 -12.51 17.02 5.12
N SER A 134 -12.29 17.00 6.45
CA SER A 134 -11.20 17.76 7.06
C SER A 134 -9.82 17.29 6.58
N PHE A 135 -9.67 15.99 6.28
CA PHE A 135 -8.45 15.44 5.70
C PHE A 135 -8.29 15.85 4.24
N ARG A 136 -9.37 15.79 3.44
CA ARG A 136 -9.39 16.19 2.03
C ARG A 136 -9.08 17.68 1.86
N GLU A 137 -9.61 18.52 2.74
CA GLU A 137 -9.41 19.96 2.67
C GLU A 137 -8.04 20.40 3.15
N LYS A 138 -7.50 19.69 4.15
CA LYS A 138 -6.10 19.84 4.59
C LYS A 138 -5.10 19.44 3.51
N TYR A 139 -5.41 18.43 2.69
CA TYR A 139 -4.57 18.04 1.55
C TYR A 139 -4.74 18.98 0.35
N ARG A 140 -5.96 19.47 0.09
CA ARG A 140 -6.26 20.46 -0.97
C ARG A 140 -5.50 21.77 -0.75
N THR A 141 -5.45 22.27 0.49
CA THR A 141 -4.70 23.49 0.84
C THR A 141 -3.18 23.30 0.80
N SER A 142 -2.68 22.08 0.99
CA SER A 142 -1.24 21.79 0.97
C SER A 142 -0.63 21.68 -0.43
N ILE A 143 -1.43 21.42 -1.48
CA ILE A 143 -0.96 21.34 -2.87
C ILE A 143 -0.91 22.73 -3.54
N LEU A 144 -1.75 23.67 -3.09
CA LEU A 144 -1.77 25.04 -3.61
C LEU A 144 -0.72 25.97 -2.97
N SER A 145 -0.10 25.58 -1.86
CA SER A 145 0.93 26.37 -1.17
C SER A 145 2.37 26.00 -1.52
N THR A 146 2.60 25.11 -2.49
CA THR A 146 3.94 24.67 -2.93
C THR A 146 4.33 25.18 -4.32
N ASN A 147 3.54 26.09 -4.90
CA ASN A 147 3.81 26.73 -6.20
C ASN A 147 4.07 28.24 -6.10
N GLU A 148 4.58 28.73 -4.96
CA GLU A 148 5.24 30.04 -4.84
C GLU A 148 6.70 29.87 -4.39
#